data_AF-A0A2V6E4Y6-F1
#
_entry.id   AF-A0A2V6E4Y6-F1
#
_cell.length_a   1.000
_cell.length_b   1.000
_cell.length_c   1.000
_cell.angle_alpha   90.00
_cell.angle_beta   90.00
_cell.angle_gamma   90.00
#
_symmetry.space_group_name_H-M   'P 1'
#
loop_
_entity.id
_entity.type
_entity.pdbx_description
1 polymer ?
#
loop_
_entity_poly.entity_id
_entity_poly.type
_entity_poly.pdbx_seq_one_letter_code
_entity_poly.pdbx_strand_id
1 'polypeptide(L)' 'MASGGVDWKAIREDFPILRERAHGHPLIYFDSAATSQKPQAVLDALRNYYEHN' A
#
# COMPACT_ATOMS: atom_id res chain seq x y z
N MET A 1 17.24 -5.96 24.98
CA MET A 1 15.88 -5.56 24.56
C MET A 1 16.02 -4.91 23.21
N ALA A 2 15.53 -5.55 22.14
CA ALA A 2 15.60 -4.96 20.82
C ALA A 2 14.70 -3.73 20.80
N SER A 3 15.27 -2.55 20.56
CA SER A 3 14.51 -1.36 20.16
C SER A 3 13.82 -1.72 18.84
N GLY A 4 12.55 -2.12 18.92
CA GLY A 4 11.76 -2.53 17.76
C GLY A 4 11.52 -1.34 16.84
N GLY A 5 12.43 -1.12 15.91
CA GLY A 5 12.27 -0.15 14.84
C GLY A 5 11.20 -0.62 13.86
N VAL A 6 10.42 0.32 13.34
CA VAL A 6 9.46 0.04 12.27
C VAL A 6 10.22 -0.20 10.97
N ASP A 7 9.96 -1.34 10.33
CA ASP A 7 10.44 -1.62 8.97
C ASP A 7 9.53 -0.94 7.93
N TRP A 8 9.91 0.28 7.57
CA TRP A 8 9.19 1.08 6.58
C TRP A 8 9.23 0.47 5.17
N LYS A 9 10.26 -0.32 4.86
CA LYS A 9 10.35 -0.98 3.55
C LYS A 9 9.30 -2.07 3.48
N ALA A 10 9.19 -2.90 4.51
CA ALA A 10 8.16 -3.93 4.59
C ALA A 10 6.75 -3.32 4.48
N ILE A 11 6.45 -2.25 5.22
CA ILE A 11 5.15 -1.57 5.14
C ILE A 11 4.88 -1.02 3.73
N ARG A 12 5.88 -0.45 3.06
CA ARG A 12 5.70 0.07 1.69
C ARG A 12 5.32 -1.04 0.70
N GLU A 13 5.84 -2.25 0.88
CA GLU A 13 5.53 -3.38 0.01
C GLU A 13 4.06 -3.83 0.08
N ASP A 14 3.35 -3.50 1.17
CA ASP A 14 1.93 -3.78 1.31
C ASP A 14 1.06 -2.91 0.38
N PHE A 15 1.58 -1.82 -0.18
CA PHE A 15 0.84 -0.89 -1.05
C PHE A 15 1.32 -1.00 -2.50
N PRO A 16 0.69 -1.84 -3.35
CA PRO A 16 1.20 -2.16 -4.68
C PRO A 16 1.41 -0.94 -5.58
N ILE A 17 0.51 0.05 -5.49
CA ILE A 17 0.57 1.28 -6.29
C ILE A 17 1.87 2.06 -6.07
N LEU A 18 2.51 1.94 -4.90
CA LEU A 18 3.76 2.65 -4.61
C LEU A 18 4.98 2.06 -5.32
N ARG A 19 4.83 0.93 -6.03
CA ARG A 19 5.85 0.37 -6.93
C ARG A 19 5.81 1.00 -8.32
N GLU A 20 4.72 1.68 -8.66
CA GLU A 20 4.49 2.24 -9.99
C GLU A 20 5.31 3.50 -10.28
N ARG A 21 5.34 3.86 -11.57
CA ARG A 21 5.92 5.11 -12.05
C ARG A 21 4.84 6.05 -12.57
N ALA A 22 4.94 7.32 -12.20
CA ALA A 22 4.14 8.40 -12.78
C ALA A 22 5.06 9.27 -13.65
N HIS A 23 4.68 9.48 -14.92
CA HIS A 23 5.48 10.28 -15.87
C HIS A 23 6.95 9.83 -15.96
N GLY A 24 7.22 8.52 -15.86
CA GLY A 24 8.57 7.94 -15.90
C GLY A 24 9.34 7.96 -14.57
N HIS A 25 8.83 8.65 -13.54
CA HIS A 25 9.48 8.76 -12.23
C HIS A 25 8.81 7.88 -11.17
N PRO A 26 9.54 7.42 -10.13
CA PRO A 26 8.94 6.68 -9.02
C PRO A 26 7.79 7.46 -8.39
N LEU A 27 6.66 6.79 -8.12
CA LEU A 27 5.52 7.45 -7.49
C LEU A 27 5.83 7.85 -6.04
N ILE A 28 5.70 9.15 -5.77
CA ILE A 28 5.70 9.75 -4.44
C ILE A 28 4.31 10.34 -4.21
N TYR A 29 3.56 9.79 -3.25
CA TYR A 29 2.19 10.16 -2.99
C TYR A 29 2.08 10.96 -1.68
N PHE A 30 1.94 12.28 -1.76
CA PHE A 30 1.82 13.20 -0.61
C PHE A 30 0.43 13.84 -0.48
N ASP A 31 -0.61 13.14 -0.93
CA ASP A 31 -1.99 13.61 -0.85
C ASP A 31 -2.90 12.65 -0.07
N SER A 32 -2.36 12.05 1.00
CA SER A 32 -3.10 11.09 1.84
C SER A 32 -4.33 11.71 2.53
N ALA A 33 -4.37 13.04 2.65
CA ALA A 33 -5.49 13.79 3.22
C ALA A 33 -6.72 13.82 2.31
N ALA A 34 -6.53 13.81 0.98
CA ALA A 34 -7.63 13.69 0.03
C ALA A 34 -8.15 12.25 -0.03
N THR A 35 -7.25 11.26 -0.12
CA THR A 35 -7.59 9.84 -0.04
C THR A 35 -6.37 8.99 0.31
N SER A 36 -6.57 7.80 0.85
CA SER A 36 -5.49 6.90 1.23
C SER A 36 -5.39 5.70 0.29
N GLN A 37 -4.14 5.32 -0.03
CA GLN A 37 -3.85 4.10 -0.77
C GLN A 37 -4.26 2.87 0.04
N LYS A 38 -4.63 1.79 -0.66
CA LYS A 38 -5.12 0.56 -0.02
C LYS A 38 -4.00 -0.48 0.02
N PRO A 39 -3.76 -1.12 1.18
CA PRO A 39 -2.82 -2.23 1.25
C PRO A 39 -3.43 -3.49 0.62
N GLN A 40 -2.59 -4.46 0.27
CA GLN A 40 -2.97 -5.70 -0.40
C GLN A 40 -4.07 -6.45 0.35
N ALA A 41 -3.98 -6.54 1.69
CA ALA A 41 -4.98 -7.21 2.52
C ALA A 41 -6.41 -6.65 2.33
N VAL A 42 -6.56 -5.33 2.11
CA VAL A 42 -7.87 -4.71 1.86
C VAL A 42 -8.38 -5.06 0.47
N LEU A 43 -7.48 -5.10 -0.52
CA LEU A 43 -7.82 -5.50 -1.89
C LEU A 43 -8.27 -6.96 -1.94
N ASP A 44 -7.57 -7.84 -1.22
CA ASP A 44 -7.88 -9.26 -1.16
C ASP A 44 -9.24 -9.50 -0.47
N ALA A 45 -9.53 -8.79 0.62
CA ALA A 45 -10.83 -8.86 1.27
C ALA A 45 -11.98 -8.42 0.35
N LEU A 46 -11.79 -7.32 -0.40
CA LEU A 46 -12.78 -6.84 -1.35
C LEU A 46 -12.99 -7.81 -2.51
N ARG A 47 -11.90 -8.36 -3.04
CA ARG A 47 -11.96 -9.39 -4.08
C ARG A 47 -12.72 -10.62 -3.60
N ASN A 48 -12.37 -11.13 -2.42
CA ASN A 48 -13.04 -12.29 -1.83
C ASN A 48 -14.54 -12.06 -1.62
N TYR A 49 -14.92 -10.84 -1.20
CA TYR A 49 -16.33 -10.47 -1.06
C TYR A 49 -17.08 -10.61 -2.39
N TYR A 50 -16.54 -10.10 -3.49
CA TYR A 50 -17.21 -10.15 -4.80
C TYR A 50 -17.14 -11.52 -5.51
N GLU A 51 -16.16 -12.37 -5.17
CA GLU A 51 -15.99 -13.67 -5.84
C GLU A 51 -16.72 -14.83 -5.13
N HIS A 52 -16.84 -14.77 -3.81
CA HIS A 52 -17.32 -15.90 -2.99
C HIS A 52 -18.56 -15.61 -2.13
N ASN A 53 -19.10 -14.38 -2.18
CA ASN A 53 -20.34 -13.99 -1.49
C ASN A 53 -21.32 -13.33 -2.46
#